data_AF-A0A7X7PQH1-F1
#
_entry.id   AF-A0A7X7PQH1-F1
#
_cell.length_a   1.000
_cell.length_b   1.000
_cell.length_c   1.000
_cell.angle_alpha   90.00
_cell.angle_beta   90.00
_cell.angle_gamma   90.00
#
_symmetry.space_group_name_H-M   'P 1'
#
loop_
_entity.id
_entity.type
_entity.pdbx_description
1 polymer ?
#
loop_
_entity_poly.entity_id
_entity_poly.type
_entity_poly.pdbx_seq_one_letter_code
_entity_poly.pdbx_strand_id
1 'polypeptide(L)'
;MEQRAQPEGLGSFSPPVQNWFRDTFGKPTLPQEAGWPPIQRGEHTLLLAPTGSGKTLAAFLWGIDRLFRELAPEEGPVSHPLGIRLLYISPLKALNNDIERNLRIPLAGIRQADADLGLGAPDVRVAVRSGDTPPRERRAALRRPPHILITTPESLYLMLTSPRARTLFHTVHTVIVDEIHTLAGNKRGVHLALSLERLQHLAAGRIQRIGLSATIR
;
A
#
# COMPACT_ATOMS: atom_id res chain seq x y z
N MET A 1 23.29 9.55 -29.94
CA MET A 1 22.65 8.56 -29.05
C MET A 1 21.57 9.29 -28.27
N GLU A 2 20.32 9.26 -28.74
CA GLU A 2 19.19 9.77 -27.96
C GLU A 2 19.06 8.92 -26.70
N GLN A 3 19.32 9.52 -25.54
CA GLN A 3 18.84 8.97 -24.27
C GLN A 3 17.32 8.92 -24.38
N ARG A 4 16.73 7.74 -24.63
CA ARG A 4 15.31 7.54 -24.41
C ARG A 4 15.05 7.90 -22.95
N ALA A 5 14.42 9.05 -22.71
CA ALA A 5 13.99 9.43 -21.38
C ALA A 5 13.21 8.25 -20.79
N GLN A 6 13.66 7.72 -19.66
CA GLN A 6 12.88 6.69 -18.97
C GLN A 6 11.52 7.30 -18.65
N PRO A 7 10.42 6.56 -18.84
CA PRO A 7 9.11 7.09 -18.51
C PRO A 7 9.10 7.46 -17.03
N GLU A 8 8.71 8.69 -16.71
CA GLU A 8 8.56 9.19 -15.34
C GLU A 8 7.08 9.44 -15.02
N GLY A 9 6.73 9.38 -13.72
CA GLY A 9 5.38 9.65 -13.27
C GLY A 9 4.38 8.60 -13.78
N LEU A 10 3.28 9.03 -14.40
CA LEU A 10 2.23 8.12 -14.86
C LEU A 10 2.76 7.11 -15.92
N GLY A 11 3.76 7.49 -16.72
CA GLY A 11 4.28 6.64 -17.79
C GLY A 11 4.97 5.36 -17.32
N SER A 12 5.42 5.31 -16.05
CA SER A 12 6.16 4.15 -15.50
C SER A 12 5.25 3.10 -14.85
N PHE A 13 3.94 3.34 -14.79
CA PHE A 13 2.95 2.37 -14.32
C PHE A 13 2.64 1.34 -15.40
N SER A 14 2.05 0.19 -15.04
CA SER A 14 1.57 -0.76 -16.04
C SER A 14 0.44 -0.17 -16.91
N PRO A 15 0.25 -0.66 -18.15
CA PRO A 15 -0.82 -0.17 -19.02
C PRO A 15 -2.23 -0.19 -18.40
N PRO A 16 -2.68 -1.22 -17.66
CA PRO A 16 -3.97 -1.19 -16.96
C PRO A 16 -4.13 0.00 -16.02
N VAL A 17 -3.09 0.31 -15.24
CA VAL A 17 -3.10 1.43 -14.30
C VAL A 17 -3.10 2.77 -15.04
N GLN A 18 -2.32 2.90 -16.10
CA GLN A 18 -2.31 4.11 -16.93
C GLN A 18 -3.69 4.39 -17.54
N ASN A 19 -4.30 3.37 -18.16
CA ASN A 19 -5.61 3.48 -18.80
C ASN A 19 -6.67 3.88 -17.77
N TRP A 20 -6.80 3.10 -16.69
CA TRP A 20 -7.76 3.38 -15.63
C TRP A 20 -7.60 4.80 -15.05
N PHE A 21 -6.35 5.23 -14.80
CA PHE A 21 -6.09 6.54 -14.22
C PHE A 21 -6.50 7.67 -15.17
N ARG A 22 -6.16 7.58 -16.46
CA ARG A 22 -6.52 8.58 -17.47
C ARG A 22 -8.02 8.67 -17.65
N ASP A 23 -8.72 7.53 -17.68
CA ASP A 23 -10.17 7.51 -17.87
C ASP A 23 -10.91 8.07 -16.64
N THR A 24 -10.37 7.83 -15.43
CA THR A 24 -11.02 8.24 -14.19
C THR A 24 -10.71 9.69 -13.80
N PHE A 25 -9.47 10.16 -14.00
CA PHE A 25 -8.99 11.45 -13.49
C PHE A 25 -8.41 12.37 -14.55
N GLY A 26 -8.16 11.88 -15.77
CA GLY A 26 -7.52 12.64 -16.84
C GLY A 26 -6.01 12.85 -16.60
N LYS A 27 -5.66 13.79 -15.72
CA LYS A 27 -4.27 14.17 -15.44
C LYS A 27 -3.94 14.02 -13.95
N PRO A 28 -2.69 13.68 -13.61
CA PRO A 28 -2.28 13.60 -12.21
C PRO A 28 -2.25 14.98 -11.54
N THR A 29 -2.40 14.97 -10.22
CA THR A 29 -2.24 16.15 -9.37
C THR A 29 -0.77 16.38 -9.03
N LEU A 30 -0.39 17.59 -8.62
CA LEU A 30 0.99 17.92 -8.22
C LEU A 30 1.65 16.92 -7.25
N PRO A 31 1.03 16.49 -6.12
CA PRO A 31 1.66 15.51 -5.23
C PRO A 31 1.78 14.11 -5.85
N GLN A 32 0.97 13.78 -6.84
CA GLN A 32 1.12 12.54 -7.61
C GLN A 32 2.31 12.64 -8.57
N GLU A 33 2.38 13.71 -9.37
CA GLU A 33 3.47 13.94 -10.32
C GLU A 33 4.84 14.02 -9.62
N ALA A 34 4.92 14.78 -8.52
CA ALA A 34 6.15 14.93 -7.75
C ALA A 34 6.47 13.68 -6.90
N GLY A 35 5.45 12.97 -6.44
CA GLY A 35 5.59 11.85 -5.52
C GLY A 35 5.99 10.54 -6.20
N TRP A 36 5.51 10.28 -7.41
CA TRP A 36 5.72 8.99 -8.06
C TRP A 36 7.17 8.70 -8.43
N PRO A 37 7.97 9.61 -9.01
CA PRO A 37 9.35 9.31 -9.37
C PRO A 37 10.21 8.75 -8.22
N PRO A 38 10.30 9.36 -7.02
CA PRO A 38 11.05 8.78 -5.91
C PRO A 38 10.42 7.46 -5.39
N ILE A 39 9.09 7.37 -5.36
CA ILE A 39 8.41 6.12 -4.96
C ILE A 39 8.75 4.97 -5.92
N GLN A 40 8.79 5.24 -7.22
CA GLN A 40 9.10 4.27 -8.27
C GLN A 40 10.55 3.78 -8.20
N ARG A 41 11.48 4.65 -7.78
CA ARG A 41 12.89 4.29 -7.51
C ARG A 41 13.10 3.51 -6.21
N GLY A 42 12.04 3.27 -5.43
CA GLY A 42 12.12 2.54 -4.15
C GLY A 42 12.58 3.39 -2.97
N GLU A 43 12.64 4.72 -3.13
CA GLU A 43 13.06 5.65 -2.08
C GLU A 43 11.99 5.78 -1.00
N HIS A 44 12.42 6.05 0.24
CA HIS A 44 11.49 6.51 1.27
C HIS A 44 11.01 7.91 0.93
N THR A 45 9.70 8.12 0.93
CA THR A 45 9.11 9.36 0.42
C THR A 45 8.13 9.94 1.45
N LEU A 46 8.21 11.24 1.71
CA LEU A 46 7.23 11.97 2.51
C LEU A 46 6.42 12.88 1.59
N LEU A 47 5.13 12.58 1.43
CA LEU A 47 4.21 13.40 0.64
C LEU A 47 3.55 14.46 1.53
N LEU A 48 3.88 15.71 1.25
CA LEU A 48 3.38 16.89 1.94
C LEU A 48 2.41 17.64 1.04
N ALA A 49 1.12 17.44 1.29
CA ALA A 49 0.07 18.09 0.52
C ALA A 49 -1.21 18.21 1.34
N PRO A 50 -2.04 19.25 1.10
CA PRO A 50 -3.33 19.41 1.72
C PRO A 50 -4.22 18.16 1.59
N THR A 51 -5.23 18.05 2.45
CA THR A 51 -6.26 17.01 2.31
C THR A 51 -7.03 17.23 1.02
N GLY A 52 -7.46 16.14 0.37
CA GLY A 52 -8.12 16.21 -0.94
C GLY A 52 -7.18 16.37 -2.14
N SER A 53 -5.87 16.60 -1.94
CA SER A 53 -4.92 16.75 -3.05
C SER A 53 -4.48 15.45 -3.72
N GLY A 54 -5.10 14.30 -3.42
CA GLY A 54 -4.75 13.02 -4.06
C GLY A 54 -3.51 12.30 -3.51
N LYS A 55 -2.93 12.75 -2.39
CA LYS A 55 -1.73 12.14 -1.75
C LYS A 55 -1.90 10.66 -1.38
N THR A 56 -3.10 10.27 -0.93
CA THR A 56 -3.41 8.88 -0.57
C THR A 56 -3.34 7.99 -1.81
N LEU A 57 -3.99 8.38 -2.91
CA LEU A 57 -3.89 7.64 -4.17
C LEU A 57 -2.44 7.62 -4.68
N ALA A 58 -1.69 8.72 -4.56
CA ALA A 58 -0.28 8.76 -4.95
C ALA A 58 0.54 7.65 -4.26
N ALA A 59 0.34 7.47 -2.95
CA ALA A 59 1.05 6.48 -2.16
C ALA A 59 0.61 5.04 -2.42
N PHE A 60 -0.70 4.82 -2.64
CA PHE A 60 -1.23 3.48 -2.90
C PHE A 60 -0.97 3.00 -4.33
N LEU A 61 -1.04 3.89 -5.32
CA LEU A 61 -1.13 3.47 -6.73
C LEU A 61 0.08 2.66 -7.17
N TRP A 62 1.29 3.01 -6.71
CA TRP A 62 2.49 2.23 -7.03
C TRP A 62 2.49 0.86 -6.37
N GLY A 63 2.04 0.78 -5.12
CA GLY A 63 1.91 -0.49 -4.42
C GLY A 63 0.84 -1.40 -5.06
N ILE A 64 -0.27 -0.82 -5.54
CA ILE A 64 -1.29 -1.53 -6.29
C ILE A 64 -0.74 -2.02 -7.63
N ASP A 65 -0.06 -1.16 -8.39
CA ASP A 65 0.52 -1.53 -9.68
C ASP A 65 1.51 -2.69 -9.56
N ARG A 66 2.37 -2.66 -8.53
CA ARG A 66 3.26 -3.78 -8.21
C ARG A 66 2.50 -5.06 -7.85
N LEU A 67 1.41 -4.94 -7.10
CA LEU A 67 0.56 -6.07 -6.73
C LEU A 67 -0.10 -6.73 -7.94
N PHE A 68 -0.64 -5.93 -8.86
CA PHE A 68 -1.23 -6.45 -10.09
C PHE A 68 -0.18 -7.17 -10.95
N ARG A 69 1.01 -6.58 -11.10
CA ARG A 69 2.13 -7.21 -11.81
C ARG A 69 2.61 -8.51 -11.15
N GLU A 70 2.68 -8.54 -9.82
CA GLU A 70 3.12 -9.72 -9.06
C GLU A 70 2.09 -10.85 -9.12
N LEU A 71 0.79 -10.53 -9.13
CA LEU A 71 -0.30 -11.51 -9.09
C LEU A 71 -0.84 -11.87 -10.48
N ALA A 72 -0.29 -11.28 -11.54
CA ALA A 72 -0.65 -11.60 -12.91
C ALA A 72 -0.41 -13.11 -13.15
N PRO A 73 -1.30 -13.80 -13.88
CA PRO A 73 -1.12 -15.22 -14.17
C PRO A 73 0.20 -15.43 -14.93
N GLU A 74 1.10 -16.23 -14.37
CA GLU A 74 2.27 -16.73 -15.09
C GLU A 74 1.91 -18.03 -15.82
N GLU A 75 2.54 -18.28 -16.98
CA GLU A 75 2.44 -19.56 -17.67
C GLU A 75 3.16 -20.65 -16.86
N GLY A 76 2.42 -21.36 -16.01
CA GLY A 76 2.92 -22.50 -15.24
C GLY A 76 2.47 -22.51 -13.78
N PRO A 77 2.84 -23.55 -13.00
CA PRO A 77 2.48 -23.64 -11.59
C PRO A 77 3.37 -22.71 -10.75
N VAL A 78 3.01 -21.42 -10.71
CA VAL A 78 3.70 -20.44 -9.88
C VAL A 78 2.85 -20.15 -8.65
N SER A 79 3.34 -20.58 -7.49
CA SER A 79 2.72 -20.30 -6.20
C SER A 79 3.29 -19.01 -5.65
N HIS A 80 2.53 -17.91 -5.74
CA HIS A 80 2.94 -16.66 -5.10
C HIS A 80 2.92 -16.83 -3.57
N PRO A 81 3.97 -16.39 -2.85
CA PRO A 81 4.02 -16.56 -1.41
C PRO A 81 2.87 -15.80 -0.74
N LEU A 82 2.07 -16.47 0.08
CA LEU A 82 0.97 -15.83 0.79
C LEU A 82 1.49 -14.78 1.78
N GLY A 83 0.80 -13.65 1.89
CA GLY A 83 1.11 -12.65 2.91
C GLY A 83 0.75 -11.24 2.47
N ILE A 84 1.08 -10.30 3.35
CA ILE A 84 0.82 -8.87 3.17
C ILE A 84 1.97 -8.29 2.35
N ARG A 85 1.64 -7.47 1.35
CA ARG A 85 2.61 -6.75 0.49
C ARG A 85 2.65 -5.27 0.82
N LEU A 86 1.46 -4.70 1.02
CA LEU A 86 1.24 -3.29 1.29
C LEU A 86 0.55 -3.13 2.65
N LEU A 87 1.24 -2.46 3.57
CA LEU A 87 0.72 -2.14 4.90
C LEU A 87 0.39 -0.65 4.98
N TYR A 88 -0.86 -0.31 5.24
CA TYR A 88 -1.29 1.05 5.55
C TYR A 88 -1.55 1.20 7.04
N ILE A 89 -0.96 2.24 7.63
CA ILE A 89 -1.05 2.53 9.06
C ILE A 89 -1.69 3.90 9.21
N SER A 90 -2.89 3.94 9.77
CA SER A 90 -3.56 5.18 10.16
C SER A 90 -3.51 5.37 11.68
N PRO A 91 -3.24 6.59 12.17
CA PRO A 91 -3.34 6.92 13.58
C PRO A 91 -4.80 6.94 14.07
N LEU A 92 -5.77 7.13 13.17
CA LEU A 92 -7.19 7.21 13.48
C LEU A 92 -7.95 6.00 12.95
N LYS A 93 -8.42 5.16 13.87
CA LYS A 93 -9.19 3.95 13.55
C LYS A 93 -10.42 4.21 12.68
N ALA A 94 -11.10 5.36 12.89
CA ALA A 94 -12.28 5.74 12.15
C ALA A 94 -12.02 5.83 10.63
N LEU A 95 -10.80 6.18 10.22
CA LEU A 95 -10.43 6.32 8.82
C LEU A 95 -10.18 4.96 8.13
N ASN A 96 -9.97 3.87 8.88
CA ASN A 96 -9.54 2.62 8.27
C ASN A 96 -10.57 2.04 7.31
N ASN A 97 -11.85 2.07 7.69
CA ASN A 97 -12.94 1.56 6.85
C ASN A 97 -13.19 2.48 5.64
N ASP A 98 -13.01 3.79 5.81
CA ASP A 98 -13.13 4.75 4.70
C ASP A 98 -12.02 4.55 3.67
N ILE A 99 -10.79 4.32 4.12
CA ILE A 99 -9.66 3.99 3.24
C ILE A 99 -9.92 2.67 2.50
N GLU A 100 -10.38 1.64 3.20
CA GLU A 100 -10.75 0.36 2.56
C GLU A 100 -11.82 0.57 1.48
N ARG A 101 -12.88 1.32 1.78
CA ARG A 101 -13.95 1.64 0.83
C ARG A 101 -13.43 2.40 -0.38
N ASN A 102 -12.58 3.40 -0.16
CA ASN A 102 -11.99 4.23 -1.20
C ASN A 102 -11.03 3.44 -2.09
N LEU A 103 -10.35 2.41 -1.57
CA LEU A 103 -9.49 1.52 -2.36
C LEU A 103 -10.28 0.59 -3.29
N ARG A 104 -11.58 0.37 -3.07
CA ARG A 104 -12.38 -0.47 -3.98
C ARG A 104 -12.46 0.12 -5.39
N ILE A 105 -12.48 1.45 -5.51
CA ILE A 105 -12.56 2.15 -6.80
C ILE A 105 -11.31 1.86 -7.66
N PRO A 106 -10.07 2.15 -7.23
CA PRO A 106 -8.88 1.82 -8.01
C PRO A 106 -8.74 0.33 -8.25
N LEU A 107 -8.98 -0.52 -7.25
CA LEU A 107 -8.81 -1.97 -7.42
C LEU A 107 -9.77 -2.55 -8.45
N ALA A 108 -11.05 -2.15 -8.42
CA ALA A 108 -12.04 -2.62 -9.39
C ALA A 108 -11.77 -2.06 -10.79
N GLY A 109 -11.43 -0.77 -10.89
CA GLY A 109 -11.16 -0.13 -12.17
C GLY A 109 -9.89 -0.65 -12.85
N ILE A 110 -8.80 -0.84 -12.11
CA ILE A 110 -7.56 -1.44 -12.62
C ILE A 110 -7.81 -2.89 -13.02
N ARG A 111 -8.56 -3.65 -12.22
CA ARG A 111 -8.93 -5.03 -12.56
C ARG A 111 -9.74 -5.12 -13.85
N GLN A 112 -10.65 -4.17 -14.09
CA GLN A 112 -11.39 -4.10 -15.36
C GLN A 112 -10.46 -3.77 -16.52
N ALA A 113 -9.62 -2.74 -16.39
CA ALA A 113 -8.64 -2.37 -17.41
C ALA A 113 -7.66 -3.51 -17.74
N ASP A 114 -7.29 -4.31 -16.73
CA ASP A 114 -6.45 -5.49 -16.87
C ASP A 114 -7.17 -6.61 -17.63
N ALA A 115 -8.46 -6.83 -17.35
CA ALA A 115 -9.31 -7.76 -18.09
C ALA A 115 -9.50 -7.34 -19.56
N ASP A 116 -9.72 -6.05 -19.81
CA ASP A 116 -9.91 -5.49 -21.16
C ASP A 116 -8.63 -5.65 -22.02
N LEU A 117 -7.47 -5.69 -21.37
CA LEU A 117 -6.18 -5.98 -21.99
C LEU A 117 -5.84 -7.48 -22.07
N GLY A 118 -6.71 -8.35 -21.55
CA GLY A 118 -6.51 -9.81 -21.57
C GLY A 118 -5.44 -10.34 -20.60
N LEU A 119 -5.12 -9.58 -19.53
CA LEU A 119 -3.99 -9.87 -18.63
C LEU A 119 -4.36 -10.70 -17.37
N GLY A 120 -5.63 -11.11 -17.23
CA GLY A 120 -6.04 -12.11 -16.25
C GLY A 120 -6.67 -11.59 -14.95
N ALA A 121 -6.70 -10.27 -14.73
CA ALA A 121 -7.55 -9.57 -13.76
C ALA A 121 -7.44 -10.09 -12.31
N PRO A 122 -6.24 -10.01 -11.69
CA PRO A 122 -5.96 -10.67 -10.41
C PRO A 122 -6.86 -10.20 -9.25
N ASP A 123 -7.13 -11.12 -8.32
CA ASP A 123 -7.92 -10.85 -7.11
C ASP A 123 -7.03 -10.25 -6.00
N VAL A 124 -7.04 -8.91 -5.89
CA VAL A 124 -6.34 -8.19 -4.82
C VAL A 124 -7.20 -8.11 -3.56
N ARG A 125 -6.79 -8.86 -2.52
CA ARG A 125 -7.48 -8.89 -1.23
C ARG A 125 -7.04 -7.74 -0.32
N VAL A 126 -8.01 -7.03 0.23
CA VAL A 126 -7.83 -5.98 1.24
C VAL A 126 -8.49 -6.41 2.54
N ALA A 127 -7.90 -6.06 3.68
CA ALA A 127 -8.58 -6.21 4.97
C ALA A 127 -8.21 -5.08 5.94
N VAL A 128 -9.15 -4.77 6.83
CA VAL A 128 -8.93 -3.88 7.97
C VAL A 128 -8.66 -4.70 9.23
N ARG A 129 -7.59 -4.37 9.94
CA ARG A 129 -7.27 -4.92 11.26
C ARG A 129 -7.20 -3.80 12.29
N SER A 130 -8.13 -3.82 13.23
CA SER A 130 -8.13 -2.96 14.41
C SER A 130 -8.47 -3.74 15.68
N GLY A 131 -8.58 -3.03 16.81
CA GLY A 131 -9.14 -3.58 18.06
C GLY A 131 -10.55 -4.15 17.90
N ASP A 132 -11.36 -3.62 16.98
CA ASP A 132 -12.76 -4.03 16.78
C ASP A 132 -12.92 -5.24 15.86
N THR A 133 -11.90 -5.59 15.06
CA THR A 133 -12.00 -6.72 14.13
C THR A 133 -12.41 -7.98 14.91
N PRO A 134 -13.53 -8.64 14.58
CA PRO A 134 -14.00 -9.82 15.29
C PRO A 134 -12.98 -10.97 15.26
N PRO A 135 -12.92 -11.83 16.29
CA PRO A 135 -12.01 -12.99 16.30
C PRO A 135 -12.14 -13.92 15.08
N ARG A 136 -13.34 -14.05 14.52
CA ARG A 136 -13.59 -14.83 13.30
C ARG A 136 -12.81 -14.28 12.10
N GLU A 137 -12.87 -12.98 11.88
CA GLU A 137 -12.15 -12.31 10.78
C GLU A 137 -10.63 -12.38 10.99
N ARG A 138 -10.15 -12.22 12.23
CA ARG A 138 -8.73 -12.41 12.58
C ARG A 138 -8.22 -13.79 12.15
N ARG A 139 -9.00 -14.85 12.44
CA ARG A 139 -8.66 -16.22 12.05
C ARG A 139 -8.75 -16.44 10.55
N ALA A 140 -9.72 -15.83 9.87
CA ALA A 140 -9.85 -15.91 8.42
C ALA A 140 -8.62 -15.29 7.73
N ALA A 141 -8.17 -14.11 8.18
CA ALA A 141 -6.98 -13.44 7.66
C ALA A 141 -5.70 -14.27 7.85
N LEU A 142 -5.59 -15.08 8.91
CA LEU A 142 -4.45 -15.99 9.08
C LEU A 142 -4.45 -17.14 8.06
N ARG A 143 -5.64 -17.61 7.64
CA ARG A 143 -5.77 -18.71 6.66
C ARG A 143 -5.63 -18.21 5.22
N ARG A 144 -6.20 -17.05 4.93
CA ARG A 144 -6.15 -16.40 3.62
C ARG A 144 -5.72 -14.94 3.83
N PRO A 145 -4.40 -14.68 3.86
CA PRO A 145 -3.87 -13.35 4.12
C PRO A 145 -4.33 -12.32 3.09
N PRO A 146 -4.62 -11.07 3.50
CA PRO A 146 -4.82 -9.97 2.58
C PRO A 146 -3.49 -9.56 1.95
N HIS A 147 -3.54 -9.03 0.73
CA HIS A 147 -2.38 -8.42 0.09
C HIS A 147 -2.16 -6.99 0.60
N ILE A 148 -3.26 -6.28 0.88
CA ILE A 148 -3.26 -4.94 1.46
C ILE A 148 -3.87 -5.00 2.86
N LEU A 149 -3.10 -4.62 3.88
CA LEU A 149 -3.56 -4.55 5.26
C LEU A 149 -3.67 -3.11 5.71
N ILE A 150 -4.85 -2.70 6.16
CA ILE A 150 -5.11 -1.39 6.77
C ILE A 150 -5.18 -1.59 8.28
N THR A 151 -4.36 -0.89 9.05
CA THR A 151 -4.28 -1.11 10.50
C THR A 151 -3.91 0.15 11.29
N THR A 152 -3.82 0.01 12.62
CA THR A 152 -3.34 1.06 13.54
C THR A 152 -1.97 0.68 14.12
N PRO A 153 -1.19 1.63 14.65
CA PRO A 153 0.09 1.33 15.29
C PRO A 153 0.00 0.25 16.38
N GLU A 154 -1.03 0.31 17.22
CA GLU A 154 -1.25 -0.64 18.31
C GLU A 154 -1.59 -2.03 17.78
N SER A 155 -2.45 -2.09 16.76
CA SER A 155 -2.86 -3.35 16.15
C SER A 155 -1.70 -4.02 15.43
N LEU A 156 -0.84 -3.24 14.75
CA LEU A 156 0.41 -3.73 14.17
C LEU A 156 1.30 -4.36 15.24
N TYR A 157 1.57 -3.65 16.33
CA TYR A 157 2.38 -4.17 17.43
C TYR A 157 1.87 -5.52 17.94
N LEU A 158 0.57 -5.64 18.19
CA LEU A 158 -0.05 -6.89 18.66
C LEU A 158 0.15 -8.04 17.67
N MET A 159 0.08 -7.77 16.36
CA MET A 159 0.34 -8.79 15.34
C MET A 159 1.82 -9.20 15.28
N LEU A 160 2.75 -8.24 15.39
CA LEU A 160 4.20 -8.50 15.40
C LEU A 160 4.66 -9.26 16.66
N THR A 161 3.92 -9.16 17.77
CA THR A 161 4.15 -9.95 18.99
C THR A 161 3.47 -11.32 18.98
N SER A 162 2.59 -11.60 18.02
CA SER A 162 1.92 -12.89 17.91
C SER A 162 2.75 -13.88 17.06
N PRO A 163 3.08 -15.08 17.57
CA PRO A 163 3.87 -16.06 16.81
C PRO A 163 3.28 -16.44 15.46
N ARG A 164 1.95 -16.49 15.35
CA ARG A 164 1.24 -16.82 14.11
C ARG A 164 1.01 -15.60 13.22
N ALA A 165 0.59 -14.46 13.78
CA ALA A 165 0.26 -13.30 12.93
C ALA A 165 1.51 -12.63 12.35
N ARG A 166 2.66 -12.69 13.04
CA ARG A 166 3.90 -12.09 12.54
C ARG A 166 4.39 -12.72 11.23
N THR A 167 4.05 -13.98 10.94
CA THR A 167 4.46 -14.65 9.70
C THR A 167 3.82 -14.05 8.46
N LEU A 168 2.67 -13.37 8.61
CA LEU A 168 1.97 -12.69 7.52
C LEU A 168 2.78 -11.54 6.90
N PHE A 169 3.75 -11.00 7.65
CA PHE A 169 4.50 -9.80 7.29
C PHE A 169 5.79 -10.10 6.52
N HIS A 170 6.13 -11.38 6.31
CA HIS A 170 7.38 -11.77 5.65
C HIS A 170 7.52 -11.20 4.24
N THR A 171 6.41 -11.01 3.54
CA THR A 171 6.38 -10.51 2.14
C THR A 171 6.12 -9.02 2.02
N VAL A 172 6.06 -8.27 3.13
CA VAL A 172 5.80 -6.84 3.09
C VAL A 172 6.98 -6.13 2.44
N HIS A 173 6.67 -5.31 1.44
CA HIS A 173 7.66 -4.45 0.77
C HIS A 173 7.32 -2.96 0.83
N THR A 174 6.08 -2.60 1.17
CA THR A 174 5.65 -1.19 1.24
C THR A 174 4.85 -0.93 2.51
N VAL A 175 5.23 0.12 3.23
CA VAL A 175 4.50 0.65 4.38
C VAL A 175 4.12 2.10 4.10
N ILE A 176 2.84 2.42 4.24
CA ILE A 176 2.31 3.77 4.19
C ILE A 176 1.93 4.17 5.62
N VAL A 177 2.46 5.29 6.10
CA VAL A 177 2.11 5.88 7.39
C VAL A 177 1.36 7.17 7.13
N ASP A 178 0.06 7.15 7.39
CA ASP A 178 -0.81 8.30 7.20
C ASP A 178 -0.77 9.25 8.40
N GLU A 179 -1.05 10.52 8.14
CA GLU A 179 -1.02 11.63 9.10
C GLU A 179 0.17 11.55 10.07
N ILE A 180 1.38 11.37 9.53
CA ILE A 180 2.60 11.09 10.30
C ILE A 180 2.93 12.22 11.29
N HIS A 181 2.48 13.46 11.03
CA HIS A 181 2.61 14.59 11.95
C HIS A 181 1.91 14.35 13.29
N THR A 182 0.84 13.55 13.33
CA THR A 182 0.12 13.22 14.57
C THR A 182 0.90 12.24 15.45
N LEU A 183 1.90 11.56 14.88
CA LEU A 183 2.76 10.60 15.57
C LEU A 183 4.13 11.19 15.89
N ALA A 184 4.59 12.18 15.11
CA ALA A 184 5.86 12.84 15.33
C ALA A 184 5.94 13.45 16.74
N GLY A 185 7.10 13.28 17.40
CA GLY A 185 7.39 13.90 18.69
C GLY A 185 6.65 13.34 19.92
N ASN A 186 5.91 12.22 19.79
CA ASN A 186 5.21 11.62 20.92
C ASN A 186 5.50 10.13 21.13
N LYS A 187 5.11 9.60 22.31
CA LYS A 187 5.35 8.20 22.70
C LYS A 187 4.72 7.19 21.73
N ARG A 188 3.60 7.54 21.11
CA ARG A 188 2.92 6.70 20.12
C ARG A 188 3.73 6.57 18.83
N GLY A 189 4.35 7.67 18.38
CA GLY A 189 5.30 7.65 17.27
C GLY A 189 6.56 6.86 17.58
N VAL A 190 7.14 7.02 18.77
CA VAL A 190 8.29 6.20 19.22
C VAL A 190 7.95 4.71 19.19
N HIS A 191 6.77 4.35 19.71
CA HIS A 191 6.27 2.99 19.67
C HIS A 191 6.08 2.46 18.24
N LEU A 192 5.54 3.27 17.33
CA LEU A 192 5.44 2.91 15.91
C LEU A 192 6.83 2.73 15.28
N ALA A 193 7.77 3.62 15.53
CA ALA A 193 9.13 3.54 14.98
C ALA A 193 9.80 2.21 15.37
N LEU A 194 9.73 1.82 16.65
CA LEU A 194 10.23 0.52 17.12
C LEU A 194 9.48 -0.66 16.47
N SER A 195 8.17 -0.54 16.27
CA SER A 195 7.38 -1.56 15.59
C SER A 195 7.77 -1.70 14.12
N LEU A 196 8.11 -0.60 13.44
CA LEU A 196 8.58 -0.62 12.05
C LEU A 196 9.97 -1.22 11.90
N GLU A 197 10.87 -1.03 12.87
CA GLU A 197 12.17 -1.73 12.88
C GLU A 197 12.01 -3.24 13.09
N ARG A 198 11.11 -3.64 14.00
CA ARG A 198 10.75 -5.06 14.17
C ARG A 198 10.13 -5.66 12.90
N LEU A 199 9.27 -4.90 12.23
CA LEU A 199 8.70 -5.30 10.95
C LEU A 199 9.78 -5.47 9.88
N GLN A 200 10.73 -4.52 9.77
CA GLN A 200 11.85 -4.60 8.84
C GLN A 200 12.72 -5.84 9.07
N HIS A 201 12.92 -6.25 10.32
CA HIS A 201 13.68 -7.47 10.64
C HIS A 201 12.95 -8.77 10.25
N LEU A 202 11.60 -8.75 10.15
CA LEU A 202 10.80 -9.92 9.78
C LEU A 202 10.58 -10.06 8.27
N ALA A 203 10.58 -8.94 7.55
CA ALA A 203 10.40 -8.92 6.11
C ALA A 203 11.59 -9.56 5.39
N ALA A 204 11.31 -10.27 4.29
CA ALA A 204 12.33 -10.92 3.45
C ALA A 204 13.25 -9.91 2.75
N GLY A 205 12.79 -8.67 2.58
CA GLY A 205 13.51 -7.62 1.87
C GLY A 205 13.36 -6.25 2.50
N ARG A 206 14.00 -5.26 1.88
CA ARG A 206 13.90 -3.86 2.30
C ARG A 206 12.45 -3.37 2.15
N ILE A 207 11.92 -2.76 3.21
CA ILE A 207 10.60 -2.15 3.19
C ILE A 207 10.74 -0.69 2.77
N GLN A 208 10.01 -0.29 1.73
CA GLN A 208 9.83 1.10 1.38
C GLN A 208 8.80 1.75 2.32
N ARG A 209 9.16 2.89 2.93
CA ARG A 209 8.30 3.67 3.82
C ARG A 209 7.83 4.94 3.11
N ILE A 210 6.51 5.15 3.06
CA ILE A 210 5.89 6.34 2.49
C ILE A 210 5.11 7.05 3.61
N GLY A 211 5.50 8.27 3.95
CA GLY A 211 4.78 9.10 4.92
C GLY A 211 3.80 10.03 4.23
N LEU A 212 2.62 10.22 4.80
CA LEU A 212 1.64 11.21 4.34
C LEU A 212 1.44 12.25 5.44
N SER A 213 1.41 13.52 5.06
CA SER A 213 1.01 14.57 5.98
C SER A 213 0.31 15.72 5.27
N ALA A 214 -0.74 16.25 5.90
CA ALA A 214 -1.32 17.53 5.51
C ALA A 214 -0.50 18.74 5.99
N THR A 215 0.31 18.57 7.04
CA THR A 215 1.09 19.67 7.65
C THR A 215 2.43 19.16 8.19
N ILE A 216 3.49 19.96 8.10
CA ILE A 216 4.64 19.84 9.01
C ILE A 216 4.72 21.18 9.73
N ARG A 217 4.64 21.16 11.06
CA ARG A 217 5.00 22.27 11.93
C ARG A 217 6.22 21.87 12.73
#